data_AF-A0A2P5CVM6-F1
#
_entry.id   AF-A0A2P5CVM6-F1
#
_cell.length_a   1.000
_cell.length_b   1.000
_cell.length_c   1.000
_cell.angle_alpha   90.00
_cell.angle_beta   90.00
_cell.angle_gamma   90.00
#
_symmetry.space_group_name_H-M   'P 1'
#
loop_
_entity.id
_entity.type
_entity.pdbx_description
1 polymer ?
#
loop_
_entity_poly.entity_id
_entity_poly.type
_entity_poly.pdbx_seq_one_letter_code
_entity_poly.pdbx_strand_id
1 'polypeptide(L)'
;MDSGATNHVINDSKNLNTKMDNNGLKKLIIGNGQGLDIHHIGHGLLYSSLKKLYLKNILHVPSITKNLLSVVKLTSDNNVLIELFVVKDELGKSSSSRLG
;
A
#
# COMPACT_ATOMS: atom_id res chain seq x y z
N MET A 1 -0.57 -6.70 -2.31
CA MET A 1 -1.57 -6.15 -1.37
C MET A 1 -1.35 -6.82 -0.03
N ASP A 2 -1.64 -6.11 1.04
CA ASP A 2 -1.36 -6.57 2.40
C ASP A 2 -2.61 -6.33 3.27
N SER A 3 -3.15 -7.41 3.83
CA SER A 3 -4.32 -7.36 4.73
C SER A 3 -3.95 -6.94 6.15
N GLY A 4 -2.68 -7.06 6.55
CA GLY A 4 -2.17 -6.61 7.84
C GLY A 4 -1.71 -5.14 7.86
N ALA A 5 -1.54 -4.52 6.68
CA ALA A 5 -1.17 -3.12 6.59
C ALA A 5 -2.37 -2.19 6.81
N THR A 6 -2.20 -1.18 7.67
CA THR A 6 -3.21 -0.12 7.93
C THR A 6 -3.13 1.04 6.93
N ASN A 7 -1.97 1.24 6.31
CA ASN A 7 -1.69 2.35 5.41
C ASN A 7 -1.10 1.86 4.08
N HIS A 8 -1.28 2.67 3.04
CA HIS A 8 -0.44 2.55 1.84
C HIS A 8 0.94 3.13 2.16
N VAL A 9 2.00 2.39 1.86
CA VAL A 9 3.39 2.80 2.13
C VAL A 9 4.22 2.55 0.88
N ILE A 10 5.01 3.54 0.48
CA ILE A 10 5.95 3.43 -0.63
C ILE A 10 7.33 3.91 -0.20
N ASN A 11 8.37 3.33 -0.80
CA ASN A 11 9.75 3.74 -0.59
C ASN A 11 10.23 4.80 -1.59
N ASP A 12 9.59 4.91 -2.76
CA ASP A 12 9.93 5.88 -3.81
C ASP A 12 8.73 6.81 -4.09
N SER A 13 8.97 8.12 -3.99
CA SER A 13 7.96 9.16 -4.21
C SER A 13 7.57 9.40 -5.67
N LYS A 14 8.16 8.71 -6.66
CA LYS A 14 7.85 8.88 -8.09
C LYS A 14 6.37 8.67 -8.44
N ASN A 15 5.67 7.81 -7.69
CA ASN A 15 4.27 7.46 -7.96
C ASN A 15 3.26 8.35 -7.20
N LEU A 16 3.70 9.45 -6.60
CA LEU A 16 2.83 10.42 -5.91
C LEU A 16 2.53 11.61 -6.82
N ASN A 17 1.24 11.83 -7.09
CA ASN A 17 0.76 12.98 -7.88
C ASN A 17 0.73 14.27 -7.05
N THR A 18 0.59 14.15 -5.73
CA THR A 18 0.59 15.28 -4.80
C THR A 18 1.45 14.90 -3.60
N LYS A 19 2.31 15.81 -3.14
CA LYS A 19 3.20 15.59 -2.00
C LYS A 19 2.98 16.71 -1.00
N MET A 20 2.69 16.32 0.24
CA MET A 20 2.75 17.19 1.40
C MET A 20 3.95 16.79 2.23
N ASP A 21 4.89 17.71 2.37
CA ASP A 21 6.09 17.52 3.16
C ASP A 21 5.72 17.39 4.63
N ASN A 22 6.25 16.34 5.26
CA ASN A 22 6.11 16.11 6.70
C ASN A 22 7.47 16.11 7.41
N ASN A 23 8.58 16.35 6.70
CA ASN A 23 9.96 16.43 7.22
C ASN A 23 10.33 15.39 8.30
N GLY A 24 9.74 14.19 8.26
CA GLY A 24 10.02 13.15 9.27
C GLY A 24 9.41 13.41 10.66
N LEU A 25 8.53 14.40 10.82
CA LEU A 25 7.87 14.70 12.11
C LEU A 25 6.96 13.58 12.61
N LYS A 26 6.52 12.71 11.69
CA LYS A 26 5.66 11.57 11.98
C LYS A 26 6.39 10.26 11.68
N LYS A 27 6.13 9.25 12.51
CA LYS A 27 6.71 7.92 12.35
C LYS A 27 5.63 6.89 12.03
N LEU A 28 5.98 5.93 11.17
CA LEU A 28 5.24 4.71 10.92
C LEU A 28 5.79 3.62 11.85
N ILE A 29 4.95 3.06 12.71
CA ILE A 29 5.32 1.90 13.52
C ILE A 29 5.07 0.63 12.70
N ILE A 30 6.09 -0.22 12.59
CA ILE A 30 5.99 -1.52 11.91
C ILE A 30 5.86 -2.68 12.91
N GLY A 31 5.63 -3.90 12.42
CA GLY A 31 5.27 -5.06 13.23
C GLY A 31 6.30 -5.50 14.29
N ASN A 32 7.55 -5.05 14.18
CA ASN A 32 8.59 -5.27 15.21
C ASN A 32 8.70 -4.11 16.23
N GLY A 33 7.77 -3.15 16.20
CA GLY A 33 7.75 -1.97 17.07
C GLY A 33 8.67 -0.82 16.64
N GLN A 34 9.49 -1.00 15.60
CA GLN A 34 10.35 0.07 15.10
C GLN A 34 9.53 1.19 14.46
N GLY A 35 9.91 2.45 14.73
CA GLY A 35 9.37 3.62 14.07
C GLY A 35 10.24 4.06 12.90
N LEU A 36 9.63 4.21 11.72
CA LEU A 36 10.27 4.67 10.49
C LEU A 36 9.77 6.08 10.12
N ASP A 37 10.67 6.95 9.65
CA ASP A 37 10.30 8.34 9.37
C ASP A 37 9.44 8.48 8.11
N ILE A 38 8.36 9.24 8.23
CA ILE A 38 7.47 9.58 7.12
C ILE A 38 7.95 10.92 6.55
N HIS A 39 8.49 10.90 5.33
CA HIS A 39 9.00 12.10 4.69
C HIS A 39 7.87 12.90 4.04
N HIS A 40 6.99 12.21 3.32
CA HIS A 40 5.89 12.84 2.59
C HIS A 40 4.60 12.03 2.77
N ILE A 41 3.47 12.73 2.67
CA ILE A 41 2.16 12.10 2.51
C ILE A 41 1.61 12.56 1.17
N GLY A 42 1.07 11.63 0.39
CA GLY A 42 0.57 11.95 -0.93
C GLY A 42 -0.60 11.10 -1.39
N HIS A 43 -1.00 11.34 -2.63
CA HIS A 43 -2.02 10.56 -3.32
C HIS A 43 -1.44 9.99 -4.61
N GLY A 44 -1.97 8.85 -5.04
CA GLY A 44 -1.52 8.17 -6.25
C GLY A 44 -2.64 7.42 -6.95
N LEU A 45 -2.30 6.85 -8.10
CA LEU A 45 -3.18 6.02 -8.89
C LEU A 45 -2.52 4.66 -9.11
N LEU A 46 -3.30 3.60 -8.96
CA LEU A 46 -2.94 2.26 -9.39
C LEU A 46 -3.75 1.94 -10.65
N TYR A 47 -3.07 1.74 -11.75
CA TYR A 47 -3.69 1.42 -13.03
C TYR A 47 -3.87 -0.10 -13.13
N SER A 48 -5.11 -0.55 -13.28
CA SER A 48 -5.41 -1.91 -13.75
C SER A 48 -5.86 -1.86 -15.22
N SER A 49 -5.93 -3.02 -15.87
CA SER A 49 -6.48 -3.15 -17.22
C SER A 49 -7.94 -2.72 -17.34
N LEU A 50 -8.68 -2.71 -16.23
CA LEU A 50 -10.12 -2.44 -16.21
C LEU A 50 -10.45 -1.04 -15.69
N LYS A 51 -9.68 -0.53 -14.72
CA LYS A 51 -9.98 0.74 -14.05
C LYS A 51 -8.76 1.36 -13.40
N LYS A 52 -8.85 2.67 -13.15
CA LYS A 52 -7.92 3.38 -12.28
C LYS A 52 -8.42 3.28 -10.85
N LEU A 53 -7.55 2.84 -9.95
CA LEU A 53 -7.81 2.80 -8.51
C LEU A 53 -7.09 3.96 -7.85
N TYR A 54 -7.79 4.69 -7.00
CA TYR A 54 -7.27 5.79 -6.21
C TYR A 54 -6.59 5.26 -4.94
N LEU A 55 -5.41 5.80 -4.66
CA LEU A 55 -4.68 5.54 -3.43
C LEU A 55 -4.56 6.87 -2.67
N LYS A 56 -5.26 7.00 -1.54
CA LYS A 56 -5.26 8.24 -0.75
C LYS A 56 -4.30 8.11 0.43
N ASN A 57 -3.67 9.21 0.82
CA ASN A 57 -2.83 9.28 2.03
C ASN A 57 -1.74 8.19 2.08
N ILE A 58 -1.02 8.03 0.98
CA ILE A 58 0.15 7.16 0.86
C ILE A 58 1.29 7.77 1.69
N LEU A 59 1.89 6.95 2.55
CA LEU A 59 3.05 7.32 3.35
C LEU A 59 4.32 7.03 2.56
N HIS A 60 5.12 8.05 2.31
CA HIS A 60 6.45 7.89 1.73
C HIS A 60 7.48 7.69 2.86
N VAL A 61 8.00 6.47 2.94
CA VAL A 61 8.94 6.01 3.96
C VAL A 61 10.15 5.40 3.25
N PRO A 62 11.22 6.18 2.97
CA PRO A 62 12.35 5.72 2.17
C PRO A 62 13.05 4.47 2.71
N SER A 63 13.03 4.28 4.03
CA SER A 63 13.69 3.19 4.72
C SER A 63 12.92 1.85 4.69
N ILE A 64 11.69 1.82 4.17
CA ILE A 64 10.95 0.57 4.04
C ILE A 64 11.48 -0.25 2.86
N THR A 65 11.62 -1.56 3.05
CA THR A 65 12.17 -2.45 2.02
C THR A 65 11.14 -2.91 0.99
N LYS A 66 9.85 -2.89 1.35
CA LYS A 66 8.74 -3.29 0.48
C LYS A 66 7.62 -2.27 0.55
N ASN A 67 7.05 -1.95 -0.60
CA ASN A 67 5.83 -1.16 -0.67
C ASN A 67 4.66 -1.96 -0.10
N LEU A 68 3.85 -1.31 0.74
CA LEU A 68 2.69 -1.91 1.36
C LEU A 68 1.44 -1.29 0.77
N LEU A 69 0.53 -2.13 0.29
CA LEU A 69 -0.76 -1.71 -0.23
C LEU A 69 -1.86 -2.28 0.67
N SER A 70 -2.29 -1.49 1.65
CA SER A 70 -3.41 -1.84 2.55
C SER A 70 -4.68 -2.20 1.80
N VAL A 71 -5.19 -3.40 2.01
CA VAL A 71 -6.48 -3.86 1.45
C VAL A 71 -7.65 -3.02 1.99
N VAL A 72 -7.64 -2.74 3.30
CA VAL A 72 -8.70 -1.96 3.97
C VAL A 72 -8.76 -0.55 3.42
N LYS A 73 -7.60 0.10 3.24
CA LYS A 73 -7.57 1.46 2.69
C LYS A 73 -7.93 1.49 1.22
N LEU A 74 -7.48 0.50 0.44
CA LEU A 74 -7.79 0.41 -0.99
C LEU A 74 -9.30 0.26 -1.25
N THR A 75 -9.96 -0.62 -0.50
CA THR A 75 -11.41 -0.84 -0.59
C THR A 75 -12.18 0.42 -0.22
N SER A 76 -11.82 1.04 0.91
CA SER A 76 -12.43 2.31 1.35
C SER A 76 -12.21 3.47 0.37
N ASP A 77 -11.02 3.58 -0.22
CA ASP A 77 -10.68 4.70 -1.11
C ASP A 77 -11.46 4.66 -2.43
N ASN A 78 -11.87 3.46 -2.86
CA ASN A 78 -12.48 3.21 -4.16
C ASN A 78 -13.93 2.73 -4.09
N ASN A 79 -14.48 2.52 -2.88
CA ASN A 79 -15.79 1.91 -2.68
C ASN A 79 -15.92 0.56 -3.42
N VAL A 80 -14.96 -0.33 -3.22
CA VAL A 80 -14.90 -1.66 -3.87
C VAL A 80 -14.80 -2.76 -2.83
N LEU A 81 -15.26 -3.96 -3.22
CA LEU A 81 -14.97 -5.20 -2.50
C LEU A 81 -13.76 -5.88 -3.14
N ILE A 82 -12.97 -6.56 -2.32
CA ILE A 82 -11.84 -7.38 -2.78
C ILE A 82 -12.09 -8.81 -2.34
N GLU A 83 -12.08 -9.72 -3.31
CA GLU A 83 -12.11 -11.16 -3.09
C GLU A 83 -10.68 -11.70 -3.16
N LEU A 84 -10.31 -12.57 -2.21
CA LEU A 84 -8.96 -13.14 -2.13
C LEU A 84 -9.03 -14.64 -2.42
N PHE A 85 -8.37 -15.05 -3.50
CA PHE A 85 -8.24 -16.45 -3.88
C PHE A 85 -6.88 -16.97 -3.47
N VAL A 86 -6.85 -18.12 -2.79
CA VAL A 86 -5.63 -18.87 -2.53
C VAL A 86 -5.39 -19.81 -3.70
N VAL A 87 -4.39 -19.49 -4.52
CA VAL A 87 -3.92 -20.39 -5.59
C VAL A 87 -2.87 -21.30 -4.98
N LYS A 88 -3.05 -22.62 -5.10
CA LYS A 88 -2.03 -23.60 -4.74
C LYS A 88 -1.25 -23.96 -5.99
N ASP A 89 0.06 -23.77 -5.95
CA ASP A 89 0.99 -24.28 -6.94
C ASP A 89 1.10 -25.82 -6.77
N GLU A 90 1.51 -26.55 -7.81
CA GLU A 90 1.63 -28.03 -7.79
C GLU A 90 2.59 -28.57 -6.69
N LEU A 91 3.41 -27.69 -6.13
CA LEU A 91 4.32 -27.95 -5.00
C LEU A 91 3.68 -27.63 -3.61
N GLY A 92 2.37 -27.36 -3.56
CA GLY A 92 1.65 -27.04 -2.32
C GLY A 92 1.86 -25.62 -1.79
N LYS A 93 2.53 -24.73 -2.54
CA LYS A 93 2.71 -23.33 -2.14
C LYS A 93 1.46 -22.52 -2.46
N SER A 94 0.94 -21.82 -1.45
CA SER A 94 -0.19 -20.91 -1.60
C SER A 94 0.27 -19.51 -2.01
N SER A 95 -0.24 -18.98 -3.11
CA SER A 95 -0.09 -17.57 -3.51
C SER A 95 -1.48 -16.90 -3.63
N SER A 96 -1.64 -15.70 -3.08
CA SER A 96 -2.90 -14.96 -3.18
C SER A 96 -2.89 -14.05 -4.42
N SER A 97 -3.83 -14.24 -5.34
CA SER A 97 -4.01 -13.28 -6.45
C SER A 97 -5.48 -13.13 -6.86
N ARG A 98 -5.88 -11.88 -7.11
CA ARG A 98 -6.53 -11.34 -8.33
C ARG A 98 -7.60 -10.28 -8.02
N LEU A 99 -7.59 -9.20 -8.80
CA LEU A 99 -8.59 -8.13 -8.83
C LEU A 99 -9.63 -8.42 -9.92
N GLY A 100 -10.92 -8.35 -9.57
CA GLY A 100 -12.05 -8.12 -10.47
C GLY A 100 -12.49 -6.66 -10.48
#